data_AF-A0A1W9YPN6-F1
#
_entry.id   AF-A0A1W9YPN6-F1
#
_cell.length_a   1.000
_cell.length_b   1.000
_cell.length_c   1.000
_cell.angle_alpha   90.00
_cell.angle_beta   90.00
_cell.angle_gamma   90.00
#
_symmetry.space_group_name_H-M   'P 1'
#
loop_
_entity.id
_entity.type
_entity.pdbx_description
1 polymer ?
#
loop_
_entity_poly.entity_id
_entity_poly.type
_entity_poly.pdbx_seq_one_letter_code
_entity_poly.pdbx_strand_id
1 'polypeptide(L)'
;MRIFATALLAVLIVPVSGCDELSDLSLPWESGDPQTLEAATAVAQEWSDRRQAGDYAGVWLMFTEQIRDGISQNDYVVLSETCQSSIQMMPVTVSGVRMEGSNRAVVRLKALGFLVQFDMAYEDGKWAVPPDPEFAAELGKPVSQIIAGRKAERRCGDSDLASRLDTQTPTAAPAIPTTTTSRPTATATATPKQRAANARTVDEFLTAVPEAAERPILSGLRDQGFGYLDYELVSVAWDRTCSTFGSANGASNKAIADAKDALIGMRFTPAESDAILGIALELNGSAGIESCP
;
A
#
# COMPACT_ATOMS: atom_id res chain seq x y z
N MET A 1 77.14 21.85 7.18
CA MET A 1 75.81 22.17 7.72
C MET A 1 74.80 21.19 7.13
N ARG A 2 74.37 20.19 7.92
CA ARG A 2 73.06 19.52 7.89
C ARG A 2 73.10 18.35 8.88
N ILE A 3 72.28 18.50 9.91
CA ILE A 3 72.07 17.62 11.07
C ILE A 3 70.94 16.67 10.67
N PHE A 4 71.15 15.35 10.80
CA PHE A 4 70.05 14.38 10.78
C PHE A 4 69.70 14.03 12.22
N ALA A 5 68.52 14.48 12.64
CA ALA A 5 67.93 14.18 13.94
C ALA A 5 67.13 12.87 13.85
N THR A 6 67.52 11.89 14.68
CA THR A 6 66.83 10.62 14.89
C THR A 6 65.65 10.87 15.85
N ALA A 7 64.41 10.69 15.39
CA ALA A 7 63.23 10.76 16.24
C ALA A 7 62.98 9.40 16.90
N LEU A 8 63.07 9.38 18.22
CA LEU A 8 62.79 8.25 19.11
C LEU A 8 61.26 8.10 19.25
N LEU A 9 60.68 6.98 18.80
CA LEU A 9 59.27 6.67 18.98
C LEU A 9 59.09 5.87 20.28
N ALA A 10 58.53 6.50 21.31
CA ALA A 10 58.19 5.85 22.58
C ALA A 10 56.85 5.10 22.45
N VAL A 11 56.88 3.78 22.62
CA VAL A 11 55.68 2.93 22.69
C VAL A 11 55.20 2.90 24.15
N LEU A 12 54.03 3.47 24.40
CA LEU A 12 53.30 3.38 25.67
C LEU A 12 52.46 2.10 25.67
N ILE A 13 52.85 1.13 26.50
CA ILE A 13 52.06 -0.07 26.78
C ILE A 13 51.27 0.21 28.06
N VAL A 14 49.94 0.26 27.96
CA VAL A 14 49.03 0.39 29.12
C VAL A 14 48.45 -0.98 29.46
N PRO A 15 48.67 -1.54 30.65
CA PRO A 15 48.02 -2.77 31.07
C PRO A 15 46.59 -2.49 31.55
N VAL A 16 45.60 -2.91 30.76
CA VAL A 16 44.19 -2.92 31.19
C VAL A 16 43.96 -4.19 32.01
N SER A 17 44.02 -4.06 33.33
CA SER A 17 43.62 -5.11 34.27
C SER A 17 42.22 -4.78 34.78
N GLY A 18 41.20 -5.50 34.30
CA GLY A 18 39.81 -5.32 34.69
C GLY A 18 38.83 -5.94 33.70
N CYS A 19 38.85 -7.26 33.58
CA CYS A 19 37.83 -8.05 32.85
C CYS A 19 37.04 -8.89 33.86
N ASP A 20 36.27 -8.24 34.72
CA ASP A 20 35.21 -8.89 35.49
C ASP A 20 34.02 -7.92 35.51
N GLU A 21 32.83 -8.44 35.19
CA GLU A 21 31.52 -7.79 35.32
C GLU A 21 31.01 -6.89 34.16
N LEU A 22 30.96 -7.45 32.94
CA LEU A 22 30.07 -6.96 31.87
C LEU A 22 29.24 -8.09 31.22
N SER A 23 28.88 -9.12 31.99
CA SER A 23 28.06 -10.24 31.50
C SER A 23 26.55 -10.01 31.61
N ASP A 24 26.10 -8.85 32.11
CA ASP A 24 24.68 -8.59 32.39
C ASP A 24 24.07 -7.43 31.57
N LEU A 25 24.69 -7.09 30.43
CA LEU A 25 24.00 -6.32 29.39
C LEU A 25 23.32 -7.28 28.41
N SER A 26 22.38 -8.06 28.93
CA SER A 26 21.36 -8.69 28.11
C SER A 26 20.42 -7.59 27.60
N LEU A 27 20.88 -6.84 26.59
CA LEU A 27 19.98 -6.03 25.77
C LEU A 27 18.94 -6.99 25.22
N PRO A 28 17.63 -6.70 25.35
CA PRO A 28 16.59 -7.49 24.71
C PRO A 28 16.73 -7.27 23.22
N TRP A 29 17.56 -8.08 22.57
CA TRP A 29 17.49 -8.29 21.15
C TRP A 29 16.20 -9.09 20.93
N GLU A 30 15.05 -8.43 20.86
CA GLU A 30 13.97 -9.03 20.08
C GLU A 30 14.51 -9.09 18.65
N SER A 31 15.00 -10.25 18.21
CA SER A 31 15.55 -10.49 16.87
C SER A 31 14.48 -10.48 15.76
N GLY A 32 13.39 -9.75 15.96
CA GLY A 32 12.30 -9.65 15.01
C GLY A 32 12.34 -8.36 14.21
N ASP A 33 11.72 -8.39 13.04
CA ASP A 33 11.34 -7.17 12.32
C ASP A 33 10.50 -6.29 13.25
N PRO A 34 10.67 -4.97 13.26
CA PRO A 34 9.81 -4.12 14.08
C PRO A 34 8.36 -4.17 13.61
N GLN A 35 7.39 -4.15 14.53
CA GLN A 35 5.95 -4.11 14.24
C GLN A 35 5.50 -2.69 13.84
N THR A 36 6.16 -2.11 12.83
CA THR A 36 5.91 -0.75 12.38
C THR A 36 5.42 -0.73 10.94
N LEU A 37 4.73 0.36 10.59
CA LEU A 37 4.28 0.62 9.22
C LEU A 37 5.46 0.60 8.24
N GLU A 38 6.61 1.16 8.62
CA GLU A 38 7.81 1.22 7.80
C GLU A 38 8.36 -0.19 7.49
N ALA A 39 8.44 -1.06 8.50
CA ALA A 39 8.90 -2.44 8.33
C ALA A 39 7.93 -3.26 7.46
N ALA A 40 6.63 -3.18 7.72
CA ALA A 40 5.61 -3.82 6.89
C ALA A 40 5.70 -3.33 5.43
N THR A 41 5.94 -2.04 5.21
CA THR A 41 6.13 -1.46 3.87
C THR A 41 7.37 -2.02 3.18
N ALA A 42 8.50 -2.11 3.88
CA ALA A 42 9.73 -2.66 3.32
C ALA A 42 9.57 -4.12 2.91
N VAL A 43 8.99 -4.96 3.79
CA VAL A 43 8.74 -6.38 3.49
C VAL A 43 7.73 -6.55 2.36
N ALA A 44 6.69 -5.74 2.30
CA ALA A 44 5.73 -5.74 1.19
C ALA A 44 6.39 -5.41 -0.16
N GLN A 45 7.28 -4.41 -0.18
CA GLN A 45 7.99 -4.01 -1.39
C GLN A 45 8.96 -5.12 -1.83
N GLU A 46 9.71 -5.70 -0.90
CA GLU A 46 10.61 -6.82 -1.18
C GLU A 46 9.86 -8.05 -1.73
N TRP A 47 8.70 -8.39 -1.16
CA TRP A 47 7.86 -9.49 -1.65
C TRP A 47 7.43 -9.24 -3.11
N SER A 48 7.01 -8.00 -3.39
CA SER A 48 6.63 -7.54 -4.71
C SER A 48 7.80 -7.62 -5.70
N ASP A 49 8.98 -7.16 -5.30
CA ASP A 49 10.17 -7.09 -6.15
C ASP A 49 10.69 -8.49 -6.50
N ARG A 50 10.73 -9.41 -5.53
CA ARG A 50 11.09 -10.81 -5.77
C ARG A 50 10.12 -11.49 -6.74
N ARG A 51 8.81 -11.27 -6.56
CA ARG A 51 7.78 -11.83 -7.44
C ARG A 51 7.96 -11.36 -8.89
N GLN A 52 8.25 -10.07 -9.08
CA GLN A 52 8.51 -9.50 -10.41
C GLN A 52 9.83 -9.99 -11.03
N ALA A 53 10.85 -10.23 -10.20
CA ALA A 53 12.12 -10.80 -10.61
C ALA A 53 12.04 -12.32 -10.92
N GLY A 54 10.89 -12.97 -10.67
CA GLY A 54 10.72 -14.41 -10.82
C GLY A 54 11.41 -15.22 -9.71
N ASP A 55 11.83 -14.60 -8.61
CA ASP A 55 12.40 -15.27 -7.44
C ASP A 55 11.30 -15.89 -6.57
N TYR A 56 10.61 -16.90 -7.10
CA TYR A 56 9.51 -17.55 -6.40
C TYR A 56 9.96 -18.35 -5.16
N ALA A 57 11.21 -18.83 -5.16
CA ALA A 57 11.79 -19.46 -3.99
C ALA A 57 11.94 -18.46 -2.83
N GLY A 58 12.41 -17.24 -3.12
CA GLY A 58 12.48 -16.15 -2.16
C GLY A 58 11.10 -15.67 -1.71
N VAL A 59 10.14 -15.53 -2.63
CA VAL A 59 8.74 -15.21 -2.29
C VAL A 59 8.16 -16.22 -1.31
N TRP A 60 8.43 -17.53 -1.50
CA TRP A 60 7.93 -18.57 -0.61
C TRP A 60 8.41 -18.40 0.85
N LEU A 61 9.64 -17.91 1.05
CA LEU A 61 10.20 -17.67 2.39
C LEU A 61 9.49 -16.53 3.15
N MET A 62 8.80 -15.65 2.41
CA MET A 62 8.07 -14.50 2.93
C MET A 62 6.61 -14.80 3.23
N PHE A 63 6.14 -16.03 2.98
CA PHE A 63 4.81 -16.43 3.39
C PHE A 63 4.75 -16.88 4.85
N THR A 64 3.53 -16.86 5.36
CA THR A 64 3.17 -17.42 6.67
C THR A 64 3.52 -18.91 6.78
N GLU A 65 3.62 -19.41 8.01
CA GLU A 65 3.80 -20.84 8.31
C GLU A 65 2.69 -21.68 7.65
N GLN A 66 1.45 -21.18 7.64
CA GLN A 66 0.33 -21.86 6.99
C GLN A 66 0.62 -22.27 5.52
N ILE A 67 1.22 -21.37 4.73
CA ILE A 67 1.61 -21.71 3.35
C ILE A 67 2.81 -22.63 3.35
N ARG A 68 3.83 -22.35 4.17
CA ARG A 68 5.08 -23.12 4.19
C ARG A 68 4.87 -24.58 4.59
N ASP A 69 3.87 -24.85 5.43
CA ASP A 69 3.42 -26.20 5.80
C ASP A 69 2.47 -26.80 4.76
N GLY A 70 1.69 -25.97 4.07
CA GLY A 70 0.68 -26.39 3.11
C GLY A 70 1.19 -26.72 1.71
N ILE A 71 2.35 -26.19 1.31
CA ILE A 71 2.99 -26.46 0.02
C ILE A 71 4.51 -26.33 0.13
N SER A 72 5.25 -27.30 -0.41
CA SER A 72 6.71 -27.24 -0.42
C SER A 72 7.22 -26.07 -1.26
N GLN A 73 8.41 -25.55 -0.96
CA GLN A 73 9.02 -24.47 -1.75
C GLN A 73 9.12 -24.84 -3.24
N ASN A 74 9.56 -26.05 -3.54
CA ASN A 74 9.71 -26.52 -4.91
C ASN A 74 8.36 -26.58 -5.63
N ASP A 75 7.32 -27.08 -4.97
CA ASP A 75 5.97 -27.12 -5.55
C ASP A 75 5.40 -25.71 -5.75
N TYR A 76 5.65 -24.78 -4.84
CA TYR A 76 5.26 -23.38 -5.01
C TYR A 76 5.95 -22.74 -6.22
N VAL A 77 7.25 -23.00 -6.41
CA VAL A 77 8.00 -22.52 -7.59
C VAL A 77 7.39 -23.08 -8.86
N VAL A 78 7.18 -24.41 -8.94
CA VAL A 78 6.57 -25.06 -10.11
C VAL A 78 5.17 -24.50 -10.39
N LEU A 79 4.34 -24.32 -9.36
CA LEU A 79 3.01 -23.71 -9.49
C LEU A 79 3.10 -22.28 -10.03
N SER A 80 3.99 -21.47 -9.47
CA SER A 80 4.15 -20.06 -9.82
C SER A 80 4.63 -19.92 -11.24
N GLU A 81 5.70 -20.59 -11.64
CA GLU A 81 6.24 -20.58 -13.01
C GLU A 81 5.21 -21.11 -14.03
N THR A 82 4.46 -22.15 -13.68
CA THR A 82 3.47 -22.75 -14.60
C THR A 82 2.24 -21.87 -14.79
N CYS A 83 1.79 -21.19 -13.73
CA CYS A 83 0.54 -20.42 -13.74
C CYS A 83 0.73 -18.90 -13.72
N GLN A 84 1.97 -18.44 -13.83
CA GLN A 84 2.31 -17.03 -13.98
C GLN A 84 1.56 -16.41 -15.15
N SER A 85 0.97 -15.24 -14.92
CA SER A 85 0.40 -14.42 -15.98
C SER A 85 1.25 -13.17 -16.21
N SER A 86 1.20 -12.63 -17.41
CA SER A 86 1.84 -11.37 -17.79
C SER A 86 1.44 -10.20 -16.90
N ILE A 87 0.19 -10.15 -16.39
CA ILE A 87 -0.24 -9.16 -15.40
C ILE A 87 0.57 -9.25 -14.10
N GLN A 88 0.92 -10.47 -13.65
CA GLN A 88 1.70 -10.64 -12.43
C GLN A 88 3.17 -10.24 -12.59
N MET A 89 3.65 -10.07 -13.83
CA MET A 89 4.99 -9.56 -14.14
C MET A 89 5.04 -8.04 -14.31
N MET A 90 3.90 -7.37 -14.27
CA MET A 90 3.89 -5.92 -14.46
C MET A 90 4.58 -5.22 -13.29
N PRO A 91 5.28 -4.10 -13.56
CA PRO A 91 5.79 -3.23 -12.53
C PRO A 91 4.72 -2.86 -11.51
N VAL A 92 4.89 -3.29 -10.26
CA VAL A 92 4.04 -2.88 -9.15
C VAL A 92 4.87 -2.17 -8.08
N THR A 93 4.26 -1.16 -7.46
CA THR A 93 4.89 -0.39 -6.39
C THR A 93 3.97 -0.37 -5.18
N VAL A 94 4.53 -0.47 -3.98
CA VAL A 94 3.74 -0.25 -2.77
C VAL A 94 3.37 1.22 -2.72
N SER A 95 2.06 1.51 -2.79
CA SER A 95 1.52 2.87 -2.74
C SER A 95 1.16 3.29 -1.31
N GLY A 96 0.95 2.33 -0.41
CA GLY A 96 0.78 2.60 1.01
C GLY A 96 0.53 1.33 1.81
N VAL A 97 0.72 1.42 3.13
CA VAL A 97 0.42 0.36 4.08
C VAL A 97 -0.43 0.96 5.20
N ARG A 98 -1.40 0.19 5.68
CA ARG A 98 -2.22 0.55 6.86
C ARG A 98 -2.11 -0.55 7.90
N MET A 99 -1.79 -0.18 9.13
CA MET A 99 -1.77 -1.12 10.25
C MET A 99 -3.19 -1.46 10.71
N GLU A 100 -3.44 -2.73 11.01
CA GLU A 100 -4.68 -3.22 11.62
C GLU A 100 -4.34 -3.95 12.92
N GLY A 101 -4.17 -3.18 14.00
CA GLY A 101 -3.60 -3.72 15.24
C GLY A 101 -2.09 -3.91 15.14
N SER A 102 -1.52 -4.69 16.06
CA SER A 102 -0.08 -4.89 16.17
C SER A 102 0.49 -5.96 15.24
N ASN A 103 -0.36 -6.87 14.76
CA ASN A 103 0.08 -8.08 14.05
C ASN A 103 -0.54 -8.24 12.65
N ARG A 104 -1.21 -7.23 12.12
CA ARG A 104 -1.76 -7.23 10.76
C ARG A 104 -1.51 -5.90 10.08
N ALA A 105 -1.24 -5.95 8.79
CA ALA A 105 -1.18 -4.78 7.93
C ALA A 105 -1.92 -5.05 6.61
N VAL A 106 -2.51 -4.01 6.04
CA VAL A 106 -3.13 -4.03 4.71
C VAL A 106 -2.24 -3.23 3.78
N VAL A 107 -1.67 -3.91 2.79
CA VAL A 107 -0.76 -3.33 1.79
C VAL A 107 -1.56 -2.94 0.55
N ARG A 108 -1.28 -1.75 0.01
CA ARG A 108 -1.77 -1.28 -1.29
C ARG A 108 -0.63 -1.29 -2.29
N LEU A 109 -0.83 -2.00 -3.40
CA LEU A 109 0.03 -2.01 -4.57
C LEU A 109 -0.61 -1.18 -5.68
N LYS A 110 0.20 -0.42 -6.42
CA LYS A 110 -0.21 0.27 -7.64
C LYS A 110 0.39 -0.44 -8.86
N ALA A 111 -0.48 -0.89 -9.76
CA ALA A 111 -0.14 -1.59 -11.00
C ALA A 111 -0.90 -0.94 -12.17
N LEU A 112 -0.20 -0.33 -13.13
CA LEU A 112 -0.81 0.36 -14.28
C LEU A 112 -1.95 1.35 -13.94
N GLY A 113 -1.86 2.03 -12.78
CA GLY A 113 -2.90 2.96 -12.32
C GLY A 113 -4.04 2.32 -11.53
N PHE A 114 -4.13 0.99 -11.50
CA PHE A 114 -5.04 0.27 -10.61
C PHE A 114 -4.41 0.04 -9.25
N LEU A 115 -5.26 0.01 -8.21
CA LEU A 115 -4.87 -0.31 -6.86
C LEU A 115 -5.31 -1.74 -6.52
N VAL A 116 -4.36 -2.56 -6.08
CA VAL A 116 -4.59 -3.92 -5.58
C VAL A 116 -4.20 -3.96 -4.12
N GLN A 117 -4.89 -4.75 -3.31
CA GLN A 117 -4.58 -4.88 -1.88
C GLN A 117 -4.29 -6.33 -1.52
N PHE A 118 -3.39 -6.53 -0.55
CA PHE A 118 -3.21 -7.81 0.10
C PHE A 118 -2.90 -7.60 1.58
N ASP A 119 -3.19 -8.62 2.38
CA ASP A 119 -2.93 -8.61 3.82
C ASP A 119 -1.50 -9.06 4.11
N MET A 120 -0.94 -8.58 5.22
CA MET A 120 0.25 -9.11 5.85
C MET A 120 -0.06 -9.45 7.30
N ALA A 121 0.56 -10.51 7.80
CA ALA A 121 0.50 -10.93 9.18
C ALA A 121 1.90 -10.85 9.81
N TYR A 122 1.96 -10.52 11.10
CA TYR A 122 3.19 -10.62 11.87
C TYR A 122 3.20 -11.94 12.65
N GLU A 123 4.11 -12.84 12.29
CA GLU A 123 4.30 -14.15 12.92
C GLU A 123 5.78 -14.40 13.17
N ASP A 124 6.12 -15.07 14.27
CA ASP A 124 7.50 -15.48 14.59
C ASP A 124 8.55 -14.36 14.47
N GLY A 125 8.17 -13.14 14.85
CA GLY A 125 9.06 -12.00 14.79
C GLY A 125 9.27 -11.43 13.39
N LYS A 126 8.47 -11.78 12.37
CA LYS A 126 8.60 -11.23 11.02
C LYS A 126 7.26 -10.88 10.39
N TRP A 127 7.28 -9.92 9.47
CA TRP A 127 6.14 -9.70 8.59
C TRP A 127 6.11 -10.78 7.49
N ALA A 128 4.95 -11.37 7.27
CA ALA A 128 4.74 -12.44 6.31
C ALA A 128 3.40 -12.27 5.57
N VAL A 129 3.32 -12.86 4.38
CA VAL A 129 2.10 -12.83 3.57
C VAL A 129 1.24 -14.07 3.88
N PRO A 130 -0.01 -13.93 4.34
CA PRO A 130 -0.94 -15.05 4.49
C PRO A 130 -1.46 -15.51 3.12
N PRO A 131 -1.98 -16.74 3.01
CA PRO A 131 -2.69 -17.15 1.81
C PRO A 131 -3.98 -16.36 1.65
N ASP A 132 -4.28 -15.97 0.41
CA ASP A 132 -5.65 -15.55 0.08
C ASP A 132 -6.61 -16.75 0.22
N PRO A 133 -7.93 -16.52 0.37
CA PRO A 133 -8.90 -17.60 0.59
C PRO A 133 -8.92 -18.67 -0.50
N GLU A 134 -8.66 -18.31 -1.76
CA GLU A 134 -8.63 -19.27 -2.87
C GLU A 134 -7.42 -20.19 -2.75
N PHE A 135 -6.24 -19.62 -2.50
CA PHE A 135 -5.01 -20.40 -2.34
C PHE A 135 -5.04 -21.24 -1.06
N ALA A 136 -5.60 -20.70 0.04
CA ALA A 136 -5.79 -21.44 1.29
C ALA A 136 -6.60 -22.73 1.10
N ALA A 137 -7.64 -22.70 0.24
CA ALA A 137 -8.46 -23.86 -0.09
C ALA A 137 -7.75 -24.91 -0.97
N GLU A 138 -6.58 -24.58 -1.51
CA GLU A 138 -5.75 -25.45 -2.35
C GLU A 138 -4.55 -26.05 -1.59
N LEU A 139 -4.17 -25.49 -0.44
CA LEU A 139 -3.07 -26.00 0.39
C LEU A 139 -3.31 -27.47 0.79
N GLY A 140 -2.22 -28.26 0.80
CA GLY A 140 -2.24 -29.70 1.05
C GLY A 140 -2.60 -30.56 -0.17
N LYS A 141 -3.08 -29.97 -1.28
CA LYS A 141 -3.29 -30.71 -2.53
C LYS A 141 -1.96 -30.92 -3.28
N PRO A 142 -1.79 -32.02 -4.02
CA PRO A 142 -0.64 -32.18 -4.92
C PRO A 142 -0.59 -31.05 -5.95
N VAL A 143 0.59 -30.48 -6.20
CA VAL A 143 0.78 -29.32 -7.10
C VAL A 143 0.20 -29.54 -8.49
N SER A 144 0.30 -30.76 -9.02
CA SER A 144 -0.26 -31.12 -10.33
C SER A 144 -1.78 -31.01 -10.37
N GLN A 145 -2.47 -31.31 -9.27
CA GLN A 145 -3.93 -31.13 -9.16
C GLN A 145 -4.30 -29.65 -9.05
N ILE A 146 -3.51 -28.85 -8.32
CA ILE A 146 -3.71 -27.39 -8.24
C ILE A 146 -3.59 -26.78 -9.63
N ILE A 147 -2.50 -27.10 -10.36
CA ILE A 147 -2.27 -26.61 -11.73
C ILE A 147 -3.42 -27.04 -12.65
N ALA A 148 -3.83 -28.32 -12.61
CA ALA A 148 -4.92 -28.81 -13.44
C ALA A 148 -6.25 -28.09 -13.16
N GLY A 149 -6.59 -27.87 -11.88
CA GLY A 149 -7.77 -27.11 -11.46
C GLY A 149 -7.73 -25.67 -11.95
N ARG A 150 -6.62 -24.96 -11.68
CA ARG A 150 -6.45 -23.57 -12.15
C ARG A 150 -6.47 -23.46 -13.67
N LYS A 151 -5.98 -24.45 -14.42
CA LYS A 151 -6.10 -24.49 -15.89
C LYS A 151 -7.54 -24.69 -16.34
N ALA A 152 -8.27 -25.61 -15.71
CA ALA A 152 -9.68 -25.86 -16.03
C ALA A 152 -10.55 -24.61 -15.77
N GLU A 153 -10.24 -23.87 -14.71
CA GLU A 153 -10.88 -22.60 -14.34
C GLU A 153 -10.28 -21.38 -15.04
N ARG A 154 -9.28 -21.58 -15.90
CA ARG A 154 -8.58 -20.53 -16.66
C ARG A 154 -7.98 -19.42 -15.78
N ARG A 155 -7.56 -19.79 -14.56
CA ARG A 155 -6.80 -18.97 -13.61
C ARG A 155 -5.27 -19.10 -13.76
N CYS A 156 -4.80 -19.96 -14.67
CA CYS A 156 -3.38 -20.28 -14.91
C CYS A 156 -2.92 -19.69 -16.25
N GLY A 157 -1.95 -18.76 -16.24
CA GLY A 157 -1.42 -18.13 -17.45
C GLY A 157 -2.26 -16.95 -17.99
N ASP A 158 -2.00 -16.58 -19.25
CA ASP A 158 -2.62 -15.41 -19.91
C ASP A 158 -3.92 -15.70 -20.67
N SER A 159 -4.34 -16.96 -20.75
CA SER A 159 -5.39 -17.39 -21.68
C SER A 159 -6.74 -16.68 -21.50
N ASP A 160 -7.04 -16.15 -20.31
CA ASP A 160 -8.31 -15.47 -19.97
C ASP A 160 -8.11 -14.08 -19.34
N LEU A 161 -6.92 -13.49 -19.50
CA LEU A 161 -6.55 -12.23 -18.87
C LEU A 161 -7.55 -11.10 -19.14
N ALA A 162 -8.01 -11.00 -20.40
CA ALA A 162 -9.00 -10.02 -20.83
C ALA A 162 -10.37 -10.26 -20.17
N SER A 163 -10.85 -11.50 -20.10
CA SER A 163 -12.12 -11.82 -19.43
C SER A 163 -12.07 -11.55 -17.91
N ARG A 164 -10.91 -11.73 -17.27
CA ARG A 164 -10.74 -11.42 -15.84
C ARG A 164 -10.71 -9.92 -15.56
N LEU A 165 -10.14 -9.13 -16.47
CA LEU A 165 -10.18 -7.67 -16.39
C LEU A 165 -11.60 -7.13 -16.63
N ASP A 166 -12.34 -7.70 -17.58
CA ASP A 166 -13.73 -7.30 -17.85
C ASP A 166 -14.69 -7.66 -16.71
N THR A 167 -14.48 -8.78 -16.03
CA THR A 167 -15.35 -9.22 -14.91
C THR A 167 -15.11 -8.40 -13.63
N GLN A 168 -13.99 -7.67 -13.53
CA GLN A 168 -13.76 -6.68 -12.47
C GLN A 168 -14.32 -5.30 -12.80
N THR A 169 -15.20 -5.16 -13.79
CA THR A 169 -15.96 -3.93 -14.00
C THR A 169 -16.89 -3.68 -12.80
N PRO A 170 -16.70 -2.62 -12.00
CA PRO A 170 -17.74 -2.14 -11.10
C PRO A 170 -18.93 -1.75 -11.99
N THR A 171 -20.14 -2.21 -11.67
CA THR A 171 -21.39 -1.86 -12.37
C THR A 171 -21.37 -0.40 -12.83
N ALA A 172 -21.39 -0.23 -14.16
CA ALA A 172 -20.98 0.99 -14.84
C ALA A 172 -21.74 2.25 -14.41
N ALA A 173 -21.00 3.31 -14.10
CA ALA A 173 -21.42 4.70 -14.25
C ALA A 173 -20.93 5.23 -15.61
N PRO A 174 -21.65 6.17 -16.26
CA PRO A 174 -21.45 6.53 -17.67
C PRO A 174 -20.10 7.22 -17.94
N ALA A 175 -19.53 6.92 -19.10
CA ALA A 175 -18.19 7.29 -19.52
C ALA A 175 -18.00 8.80 -19.74
N ILE A 176 -16.89 9.34 -19.21
CA ILE A 176 -16.33 10.66 -19.55
C ILE A 176 -15.06 10.42 -20.39
N PRO A 177 -14.80 11.20 -21.47
CA PRO A 177 -13.64 10.98 -22.33
C PRO A 177 -12.34 11.44 -21.67
N THR A 178 -11.35 10.55 -21.58
CA THR A 178 -9.98 10.86 -21.14
C THR A 178 -9.09 11.22 -22.32
N THR A 179 -8.49 12.42 -22.29
CA THR A 179 -7.38 12.85 -23.16
C THR A 179 -6.03 12.50 -22.54
N THR A 180 -5.27 11.64 -23.20
CA THR A 180 -3.92 11.21 -22.78
C THR A 180 -2.87 12.26 -23.16
N THR A 181 -2.11 12.77 -22.19
CA THR A 181 -0.92 13.61 -22.41
C THR A 181 0.33 12.90 -21.90
N SER A 182 1.32 12.70 -22.78
CA SER A 182 2.59 12.02 -22.50
C SER A 182 3.55 12.88 -21.67
N ARG A 183 4.24 12.27 -20.70
CA ARG A 183 5.20 12.89 -19.76
C ARG A 183 6.64 12.85 -20.31
N PRO A 184 7.40 13.96 -20.29
CA PRO A 184 8.85 13.93 -20.51
C PRO A 184 9.64 13.74 -19.20
N THR A 185 10.74 13.00 -19.27
CA THR A 185 11.70 12.76 -18.19
C THR A 185 12.82 13.80 -18.25
N ALA A 186 12.88 14.72 -17.28
CA ALA A 186 14.08 15.52 -17.00
C ALA A 186 14.06 16.02 -15.56
N THR A 187 15.20 15.93 -14.89
CA THR A 187 15.49 16.44 -13.54
C THR A 187 15.51 17.97 -13.56
N ALA A 188 14.34 18.58 -13.48
CA ALA A 188 14.16 20.00 -13.24
C ALA A 188 13.29 20.18 -11.98
N THR A 189 13.58 21.22 -11.19
CA THR A 189 12.80 21.58 -10.01
C THR A 189 11.32 21.71 -10.41
N ALA A 190 10.50 20.76 -9.97
CA ALA A 190 9.10 20.68 -10.36
C ALA A 190 8.38 21.98 -10.01
N THR A 191 7.66 22.53 -10.98
CA THR A 191 6.76 23.68 -10.76
C THR A 191 5.71 23.33 -9.69
N PRO A 192 5.13 24.30 -8.97
CA PRO A 192 4.07 24.05 -7.99
C PRO A 192 2.92 23.19 -8.55
N LYS A 193 2.50 23.47 -9.79
CA LYS A 193 1.49 22.68 -10.52
C LYS A 193 1.90 21.22 -10.71
N GLN A 194 3.17 20.96 -10.95
CA GLN A 194 3.71 19.62 -11.13
C GLN A 194 3.92 18.90 -9.80
N ARG A 195 4.20 19.62 -8.70
CA ARG A 195 4.20 19.04 -7.35
C ARG A 195 2.80 18.65 -6.91
N ALA A 196 1.81 19.50 -7.17
CA ALA A 196 0.40 19.21 -6.93
C ALA A 196 -0.04 17.91 -7.63
N ALA A 197 0.33 17.75 -8.90
CA ALA A 197 0.02 16.55 -9.69
C ALA A 197 0.76 15.28 -9.22
N ASN A 198 1.74 15.40 -8.33
CA ASN A 198 2.49 14.26 -7.78
C ASN A 198 2.17 14.02 -6.29
N ALA A 199 1.38 14.87 -5.66
CA ALA A 199 1.01 14.70 -4.26
C ALA A 199 0.16 13.44 -4.11
N ARG A 200 0.59 12.56 -3.20
CA ARG A 200 -0.10 11.31 -2.89
C ARG A 200 -1.11 11.50 -1.78
N THR A 201 -0.83 12.40 -0.84
CA THR A 201 -1.70 12.65 0.32
C THR A 201 -2.28 14.06 0.32
N VAL A 202 -3.33 14.27 1.12
CA VAL A 202 -3.90 15.61 1.36
C VAL A 202 -2.83 16.56 1.92
N ASP A 203 -1.98 16.12 2.85
CA ASP A 203 -0.90 16.95 3.41
C ASP A 203 0.16 17.33 2.37
N GLU A 204 0.57 16.37 1.54
CA GLU A 204 1.51 16.65 0.45
C GLU A 204 0.90 17.64 -0.55
N PHE A 205 -0.39 17.49 -0.84
CA PHE A 205 -1.10 18.36 -1.78
C PHE A 205 -1.23 19.78 -1.22
N LEU A 206 -1.65 19.93 0.04
CA LEU A 206 -1.75 21.23 0.72
C LEU A 206 -0.38 21.90 0.89
N THR A 207 0.69 21.12 1.05
CA THR A 207 2.06 21.65 1.07
C THR A 207 2.48 22.16 -0.31
N ALA A 208 2.10 21.46 -1.37
CA ALA A 208 2.40 21.83 -2.75
C ALA A 208 1.55 22.99 -3.26
N VAL A 209 0.31 23.11 -2.80
CA VAL A 209 -0.70 24.11 -3.17
C VAL A 209 -1.38 24.64 -1.92
N PRO A 210 -0.74 25.57 -1.18
CA PRO A 210 -1.30 26.12 0.05
C PRO A 210 -2.68 26.77 -0.13
N GLU A 211 -2.95 27.31 -1.32
CA GLU A 211 -4.25 27.92 -1.66
C GLU A 211 -5.38 26.88 -1.64
N ALA A 212 -5.08 25.59 -1.84
CA ALA A 212 -6.07 24.53 -1.76
C ALA A 212 -6.59 24.28 -0.34
N ALA A 213 -5.97 24.88 0.70
CA ALA A 213 -6.52 24.87 2.05
C ALA A 213 -7.86 25.62 2.16
N GLU A 214 -8.18 26.47 1.17
CA GLU A 214 -9.50 27.12 1.05
C GLU A 214 -10.62 26.11 0.72
N ARG A 215 -10.28 24.92 0.20
CA ARG A 215 -11.25 23.85 -0.06
C ARG A 215 -11.62 23.18 1.26
N PRO A 216 -12.87 23.26 1.74
CA PRO A 216 -13.25 22.81 3.08
C PRO A 216 -13.02 21.31 3.31
N ILE A 217 -13.12 20.49 2.26
CA ILE A 217 -12.80 19.05 2.35
C ILE A 217 -11.33 18.80 2.70
N LEU A 218 -10.39 19.56 2.13
CA LEU A 218 -8.97 19.30 2.34
C LEU A 218 -8.50 19.83 3.69
N SER A 219 -8.90 21.06 4.04
CA SER A 219 -8.60 21.63 5.37
C SER A 219 -9.31 20.86 6.47
N GLY A 220 -10.60 20.55 6.30
CA GLY A 220 -11.38 19.78 7.28
C GLY A 220 -10.81 18.39 7.54
N LEU A 221 -10.37 17.66 6.50
CA LEU A 221 -9.72 16.36 6.67
C LEU A 221 -8.37 16.48 7.39
N ARG A 222 -7.53 17.43 6.98
CA ARG A 222 -6.25 17.66 7.66
C ARG A 222 -6.45 18.01 9.14
N ASP A 223 -7.36 18.92 9.43
CA ASP A 223 -7.61 19.42 10.79
C ASP A 223 -8.21 18.32 11.70
N GLN A 224 -8.89 17.33 11.11
CA GLN A 224 -9.35 16.12 11.79
C GLN A 224 -8.29 15.00 11.87
N GLY A 225 -7.06 15.23 11.39
CA GLY A 225 -5.96 14.26 11.44
C GLY A 225 -5.92 13.27 10.26
N PHE A 226 -6.71 13.49 9.22
CA PHE A 226 -6.80 12.65 8.02
C PHE A 226 -5.96 13.18 6.85
N GLY A 227 -4.93 13.98 7.11
CA GLY A 227 -3.99 14.50 6.09
C GLY A 227 -3.23 13.42 5.31
N TYR A 228 -3.17 12.20 5.85
CA TYR A 228 -2.55 11.02 5.22
C TYR A 228 -3.39 10.41 4.09
N LEU A 229 -4.67 10.79 3.96
CA LEU A 229 -5.56 10.20 2.96
C LEU A 229 -5.08 10.51 1.54
N ASP A 230 -5.30 9.54 0.65
CA ASP A 230 -4.93 9.67 -0.75
C ASP A 230 -5.76 10.79 -1.41
N TYR A 231 -5.11 11.83 -1.94
CA TYR A 231 -5.81 13.00 -2.46
C TYR A 231 -6.70 12.67 -3.66
N GLU A 232 -6.23 11.81 -4.58
CA GLU A 232 -7.03 11.41 -5.74
C GLU A 232 -8.28 10.65 -5.29
N LEU A 233 -8.12 9.74 -4.33
CA LEU A 233 -9.25 8.99 -3.78
C LEU A 233 -10.23 9.89 -3.02
N VAL A 234 -9.73 10.85 -2.22
CA VAL A 234 -10.56 11.83 -1.51
C VAL A 234 -11.33 12.70 -2.51
N SER A 235 -10.73 13.12 -3.62
CA SER A 235 -11.42 13.92 -4.63
C SER A 235 -12.58 13.13 -5.26
N VAL A 236 -12.35 11.86 -5.63
CA VAL A 236 -13.40 10.99 -6.19
C VAL A 236 -14.51 10.73 -5.16
N ALA A 237 -14.13 10.50 -3.90
CA ALA A 237 -15.05 10.28 -2.81
C ALA A 237 -15.95 11.50 -2.55
N TRP A 238 -15.36 12.69 -2.59
CA TRP A 238 -16.06 13.96 -2.47
C TRP A 238 -17.08 14.15 -3.59
N ASP A 239 -16.67 13.98 -4.86
CA ASP A 239 -17.57 14.13 -6.02
C ASP A 239 -18.76 13.17 -5.95
N ARG A 240 -18.52 11.92 -5.53
CA ARG A 240 -19.58 10.91 -5.38
C ARG A 240 -20.54 11.23 -4.24
N THR A 241 -20.01 11.69 -3.10
CA THR A 241 -20.82 12.14 -1.96
C THR A 241 -21.71 13.32 -2.37
N CYS A 242 -21.11 14.28 -3.06
CA CYS A 242 -21.79 15.45 -3.60
C CYS A 242 -22.88 15.11 -4.61
N SER A 243 -22.60 14.20 -5.56
CA SER A 243 -23.61 13.71 -6.51
C SER A 243 -24.79 13.02 -5.81
N THR A 244 -24.52 12.29 -4.73
CA THR A 244 -25.56 11.62 -3.93
C THR A 244 -26.49 12.66 -3.26
N PHE A 245 -25.91 13.74 -2.73
CA PHE A 245 -26.67 14.83 -2.08
C PHE A 245 -27.36 15.77 -3.07
N GLY A 246 -26.80 15.98 -4.27
CA GLY A 246 -27.37 16.83 -5.33
C GLY A 246 -28.61 16.25 -6.04
N SER A 247 -28.98 15.00 -5.76
CA SER A 247 -30.24 14.42 -6.23
C SER A 247 -31.46 15.11 -5.59
N ALA A 248 -32.66 14.94 -6.15
CA ALA A 248 -33.91 15.63 -5.73
C ALA A 248 -34.30 15.47 -4.24
N ASN A 249 -33.56 14.69 -3.47
CA ASN A 249 -33.80 14.39 -2.06
C ASN A 249 -32.90 15.17 -1.08
N GLY A 250 -31.92 15.95 -1.57
CA GLY A 250 -30.94 16.60 -0.71
C GLY A 250 -30.16 15.62 0.17
N ALA A 251 -29.57 16.10 1.26
CA ALA A 251 -28.93 15.29 2.29
C ALA A 251 -29.93 14.54 3.21
N SER A 252 -30.89 13.82 2.61
CA SER A 252 -31.79 12.94 3.37
C SER A 252 -31.01 11.85 4.11
N ASN A 253 -31.58 11.30 5.19
CA ASN A 253 -30.97 10.18 5.93
C ASN A 253 -30.61 9.00 5.02
N LYS A 254 -31.41 8.74 3.99
CA LYS A 254 -31.12 7.71 2.99
C LYS A 254 -29.90 8.07 2.15
N ALA A 255 -29.80 9.30 1.67
CA ALA A 255 -28.64 9.78 0.90
C ALA A 255 -27.35 9.72 1.73
N ILE A 256 -27.41 10.03 3.03
CA ILE A 256 -26.27 9.92 3.94
C ILE A 256 -25.84 8.46 4.08
N ALA A 257 -26.78 7.53 4.29
CA ALA A 257 -26.47 6.11 4.39
C ALA A 257 -25.88 5.56 3.08
N ASP A 258 -26.50 5.88 1.93
CA ASP A 258 -26.05 5.44 0.61
C ASP A 258 -24.63 5.99 0.30
N ALA A 259 -24.34 7.25 0.67
CA ALA A 259 -23.01 7.84 0.53
C ALA A 259 -21.99 7.16 1.46
N LYS A 260 -22.36 6.86 2.73
CA LYS A 260 -21.51 6.12 3.66
C LYS A 260 -21.15 4.73 3.13
N ASP A 261 -22.12 3.99 2.61
CA ASP A 261 -21.89 2.67 2.02
C ASP A 261 -20.98 2.76 0.79
N ALA A 262 -21.12 3.80 -0.02
CA ALA A 262 -20.22 4.05 -1.15
C ALA A 262 -18.79 4.35 -0.69
N LEU A 263 -18.60 5.18 0.35
CA LEU A 263 -17.29 5.47 0.93
C LEU A 263 -16.64 4.19 1.50
N ILE A 264 -17.41 3.37 2.22
CA ILE A 264 -16.95 2.07 2.71
C ILE A 264 -16.58 1.14 1.54
N GLY A 265 -17.37 1.14 0.46
CA GLY A 265 -17.04 0.43 -0.78
C GLY A 265 -15.75 0.90 -1.44
N MET A 266 -15.45 2.20 -1.32
CA MET A 266 -14.17 2.82 -1.71
C MET A 266 -13.06 2.63 -0.67
N ARG A 267 -13.32 1.81 0.36
CA ARG A 267 -12.37 1.36 1.40
C ARG A 267 -11.96 2.45 2.39
N PHE A 268 -12.74 3.51 2.54
CA PHE A 268 -12.62 4.39 3.70
C PHE A 268 -13.09 3.64 4.96
N THR A 269 -12.38 3.85 6.06
CA THR A 269 -12.84 3.40 7.38
C THR A 269 -14.15 4.11 7.76
N PRO A 270 -14.91 3.60 8.74
CA PRO A 270 -16.08 4.30 9.23
C PRO A 270 -15.77 5.73 9.69
N ALA A 271 -14.65 5.95 10.38
CA ALA A 271 -14.23 7.27 10.87
C ALA A 271 -13.86 8.23 9.73
N GLU A 272 -13.11 7.77 8.73
CA GLU A 272 -12.79 8.57 7.54
C GLU A 272 -14.05 8.90 6.74
N SER A 273 -14.95 7.92 6.59
CA SER A 273 -16.23 8.12 5.90
C SER A 273 -17.09 9.16 6.62
N ASP A 274 -17.15 9.09 7.95
CA ASP A 274 -17.89 10.04 8.78
C ASP A 274 -17.28 11.45 8.72
N ALA A 275 -15.95 11.57 8.65
CA ALA A 275 -15.28 12.85 8.45
C ALA A 275 -15.63 13.49 7.09
N ILE A 276 -15.56 12.72 6.01
CA ILE A 276 -15.91 13.20 4.65
C ILE A 276 -17.39 13.63 4.61
N LEU A 277 -18.29 12.81 5.15
CA LEU A 277 -19.72 13.11 5.20
C LEU A 277 -20.03 14.31 6.07
N GLY A 278 -19.37 14.43 7.24
CA GLY A 278 -19.53 15.57 8.14
C GLY A 278 -19.21 16.89 7.44
N ILE A 279 -18.07 16.95 6.76
CA ILE A 279 -17.67 18.15 6.00
C ILE A 279 -18.67 18.42 4.85
N ALA A 280 -19.11 17.38 4.13
CA ALA A 280 -20.08 17.54 3.04
C ALA A 280 -21.46 18.03 3.53
N LEU A 281 -21.89 17.60 4.72
CA LEU A 281 -23.16 18.03 5.35
C LEU A 281 -23.09 19.48 5.83
N GLU A 282 -21.96 19.89 6.44
CA GLU A 282 -21.74 21.27 6.87
C GLU A 282 -21.82 22.25 5.69
N LEU A 283 -21.28 21.88 4.53
CA LEU A 283 -21.36 22.70 3.32
C LEU A 283 -22.76 22.73 2.69
N ASN A 284 -23.46 21.60 2.64
CA ASN A 284 -24.81 21.58 2.06
C ASN A 284 -25.87 22.28 2.93
N GLY A 285 -25.63 22.44 4.23
CA GLY A 285 -26.45 23.27 5.11
C GLY A 285 -26.16 24.78 4.99
N SER A 286 -25.06 25.15 4.34
CA SER A 286 -24.57 26.53 4.25
C SER A 286 -24.86 27.08 2.85
N ALA A 287 -25.81 28.01 2.75
CA ALA A 287 -26.04 28.71 1.49
C ALA A 287 -24.81 29.57 1.12
N GLY A 288 -23.94 29.08 0.22
CA GLY A 288 -23.08 29.95 -0.58
C GLY A 288 -21.58 29.68 -0.70
N ILE A 289 -21.02 28.53 -0.31
CA ILE A 289 -19.59 28.25 -0.58
C ILE A 289 -19.43 26.82 -1.08
N GLU A 290 -18.97 26.71 -2.34
CA GLU A 290 -18.81 25.47 -3.10
C GLU A 290 -20.05 24.56 -3.07
N SER A 291 -21.05 24.90 -3.91
CA SER A 291 -21.99 23.88 -4.34
C SER A 291 -21.18 22.67 -4.80
N CYS A 292 -21.50 21.50 -4.26
CA CYS A 292 -21.19 20.24 -4.91
C CYS A 292 -21.23 20.43 -6.43
N PRO A 293 -20.15 20.11 -7.16
CA PRO A 293 -20.04 20.42 -8.58
C PRO A 293 -21.23 19.89 -9.40
#